data_AF-A0A1U7TXL3-F1
#
_entry.id   AF-A0A1U7TXL3-F1
#
_cell.length_a   1.000
_cell.length_b   1.000
_cell.length_c   1.000
_cell.angle_alpha   90.00
_cell.angle_beta   90.00
_cell.angle_gamma   90.00
#
_symmetry.space_group_name_H-M   'P 1'
#
loop_
_entity.id
_entity.type
_entity.pdbx_description
1 polymer ?
#
loop_
_entity_poly.entity_id
_entity_poly.type
_entity_poly.pdbx_seq_one_letter_code
_entity_poly.pdbx_strand_id
1 'polypeptide(L)'
;MAPFAVFQTFLSILMFLRIYQSEALAKPLPLTPESLKVSANSTHQCLHLQWTVRNIPYHQELKMVFQIQISRIKTSNVIRVENYNTTVKWKQVLHWSWESDLPLECATHFVRMKSLVDDANFSELNFWSNWSSWKEVNVQESLEQDTLLMFPKDKLVEEGSNVTICYISRNTQNNISCRLEENQIHGEQLDPHVFAFNLNNVSFIRKHGTTIFCEGPPKQKKGIVLFVSKVLDEPKDFSCETRDFKILSCTWDPGMDTALGFSKQPSQSYTLFESFSGEKKLCTHKNRCDWQITQDSQEFYNFTLTAANYLRKRSVNILFDLTHRGETGVVAAHIGH
;
A
#
# COMPACT_ATOMS: atom_id res chain seq x y z
N MET A 1 -59.13 63.58 -1.68
CA MET A 1 -59.25 62.13 -1.96
C MET A 1 -59.26 62.01 -3.48
N ALA A 2 -58.36 61.33 -4.18
CA ALA A 2 -57.77 60.04 -3.85
C ALA A 2 -56.26 60.00 -4.16
N PRO A 3 -55.39 59.98 -3.13
CA PRO A 3 -53.96 59.72 -3.27
C PRO A 3 -53.68 58.19 -3.24
N PHE A 4 -54.59 57.37 -3.75
CA PHE A 4 -54.52 55.90 -3.57
C PHE A 4 -53.98 55.14 -4.80
N ALA A 5 -54.01 55.73 -6.00
CA ALA A 5 -53.61 55.04 -7.22
C ALA A 5 -52.08 55.00 -7.45
N VAL A 6 -51.32 55.95 -6.91
CA VAL A 6 -49.86 56.03 -7.11
C VAL A 6 -49.09 55.15 -6.11
N PHE A 7 -49.67 54.87 -4.94
CA PHE A 7 -49.04 54.04 -3.91
C PHE A 7 -49.07 52.54 -4.27
N GLN A 8 -50.10 52.10 -5.00
CA GLN A 8 -50.33 50.68 -5.30
C GLN A 8 -49.42 50.15 -6.42
N THR A 9 -49.04 51.01 -7.38
CA THR A 9 -48.09 50.69 -8.44
C THR A 9 -46.65 50.68 -7.94
N PHE A 10 -46.29 51.58 -7.02
CA PHE A 10 -44.95 51.61 -6.41
C PHE A 10 -44.67 50.41 -5.49
N LEU A 11 -45.67 49.97 -4.71
CA LEU A 11 -45.58 48.76 -3.88
C LEU A 11 -45.42 47.48 -4.70
N SER A 12 -46.06 47.41 -5.87
CA SER A 12 -45.96 46.26 -6.77
C SER A 12 -44.58 46.17 -7.41
N ILE A 13 -43.99 47.29 -7.85
CA ILE A 13 -42.64 47.34 -8.42
C ILE A 13 -41.57 47.01 -7.35
N LEU A 14 -41.75 47.48 -6.10
CA LEU A 14 -40.88 47.12 -4.98
C LEU A 14 -40.99 45.64 -4.58
N MET A 15 -42.17 45.03 -4.69
CA MET A 15 -42.32 43.58 -4.49
C MET A 15 -41.72 42.77 -5.64
N PHE A 16 -41.85 43.20 -6.91
CA PHE A 16 -41.17 42.54 -8.03
C PHE A 16 -39.64 42.66 -7.94
N LEU A 17 -39.09 43.81 -7.50
CA LEU A 17 -37.64 43.95 -7.24
C LEU A 17 -37.16 43.11 -6.05
N ARG A 18 -37.97 42.95 -4.99
CA ARG A 18 -37.64 42.05 -3.87
C ARG A 18 -37.67 40.57 -4.27
N ILE A 19 -38.62 40.17 -5.11
CA ILE A 19 -38.73 38.79 -5.61
C ILE A 19 -37.56 38.48 -6.55
N TYR A 20 -37.11 39.44 -7.38
CA TYR A 20 -35.94 39.27 -8.23
C TYR A 20 -34.61 39.24 -7.44
N GLN A 21 -34.54 39.88 -6.27
CA GLN A 21 -33.35 39.80 -5.40
C GLN A 21 -33.31 38.54 -4.52
N SER A 22 -34.43 37.84 -4.32
CA SER A 22 -34.47 36.61 -3.52
C SER A 22 -34.14 35.32 -4.30
N GLU A 23 -34.07 35.36 -5.63
CA GLU A 23 -33.74 34.20 -6.48
C GLU A 23 -32.30 34.21 -7.02
N ALA A 24 -31.37 34.91 -6.37
CA ALA A 24 -29.99 34.46 -6.37
C ALA A 24 -29.90 33.23 -5.44
N LEU A 25 -30.47 32.10 -5.88
CA LEU A 25 -30.25 30.79 -5.25
C LEU A 25 -28.73 30.61 -5.19
N ALA A 26 -28.14 30.81 -4.01
CA ALA A 26 -26.73 30.62 -3.79
C ALA A 26 -26.42 29.19 -4.23
N LYS A 27 -25.76 29.06 -5.38
CA LYS A 27 -25.40 27.75 -5.93
C LYS A 27 -24.66 27.01 -4.82
N PRO A 28 -25.07 25.78 -4.47
CA PRO A 28 -24.40 25.03 -3.42
C PRO A 28 -22.89 25.07 -3.69
N LEU A 29 -22.09 25.38 -2.68
CA LEU A 29 -20.64 25.41 -2.84
C LEU A 29 -20.13 23.96 -2.80
N PRO A 30 -19.24 23.57 -3.72
CA PRO A 30 -18.70 22.22 -3.70
C PRO A 30 -17.89 22.00 -2.42
N LEU A 31 -18.06 20.82 -1.81
CA LEU A 31 -17.33 20.42 -0.60
C LEU A 31 -15.87 20.09 -0.92
N THR A 32 -15.06 21.12 -1.14
CA THR A 32 -13.66 21.00 -1.55
C THR A 32 -12.82 20.40 -0.42
N PRO A 33 -11.89 19.47 -0.69
CA PRO A 33 -10.98 18.96 0.32
C PRO A 33 -10.11 20.09 0.86
N GLU A 34 -10.06 20.22 2.18
CA GLU A 34 -9.25 21.22 2.87
C GLU A 34 -8.14 20.57 3.69
N SER A 35 -7.08 21.35 3.90
CA SER A 35 -5.93 20.94 4.71
C SER A 35 -5.28 19.63 4.25
N LEU A 36 -5.20 19.40 2.93
CA LEU A 36 -4.43 18.29 2.37
C LEU A 36 -2.97 18.38 2.85
N LYS A 37 -2.58 17.39 3.65
CA LYS A 37 -1.22 17.12 4.08
C LYS A 37 -0.73 15.88 3.36
N VAL A 38 0.52 15.92 2.92
CA VAL A 38 1.16 14.79 2.25
C VAL A 38 2.51 14.58 2.92
N SER A 39 2.79 13.35 3.30
CA SER A 39 4.05 12.96 3.92
C SER A 39 4.59 11.72 3.22
N ALA A 40 5.91 11.66 3.00
CA ALA A 40 6.58 10.50 2.44
C ALA A 40 7.03 9.53 3.53
N ASN A 41 6.93 8.24 3.24
CA ASN A 41 7.53 7.16 3.99
C ASN A 41 8.51 6.43 3.08
N SER A 42 9.77 6.86 3.10
CA SER A 42 10.81 6.32 2.22
C SER A 42 11.12 4.85 2.50
N THR A 43 10.95 4.39 3.73
CA THR A 43 11.16 2.97 4.08
C THR A 43 10.19 2.05 3.34
N HIS A 44 8.93 2.47 3.22
CA HIS A 44 7.89 1.72 2.50
C HIS A 44 7.62 2.26 1.09
N GLN A 45 8.40 3.25 0.64
CA GLN A 45 8.24 3.92 -0.66
C GLN A 45 6.81 4.38 -0.92
N CYS A 46 6.17 4.95 0.11
CA CYS A 46 4.75 5.27 0.13
C CYS A 46 4.49 6.74 0.46
N LEU A 47 3.53 7.37 -0.24
CA LEU A 47 2.98 8.67 0.13
C LEU A 47 1.73 8.49 0.98
N HIS A 48 1.70 9.13 2.14
CA HIS A 48 0.52 9.19 3.00
C HIS A 48 -0.15 10.55 2.88
N LEU A 49 -1.45 10.52 2.59
CA LEU A 49 -2.30 11.70 2.47
C LEU A 49 -3.22 11.77 3.68
N GLN A 50 -3.41 12.99 4.18
CA GLN A 50 -4.39 13.30 5.21
C GLN A 50 -5.14 14.57 4.82
N TRP A 51 -6.46 14.55 4.91
CA TRP A 51 -7.27 15.73 4.64
C TRP A 51 -8.57 15.72 5.44
N THR A 52 -9.25 16.85 5.40
CA THR A 52 -10.58 17.02 6.00
C THR A 52 -11.51 17.64 4.97
N VAL A 53 -12.82 17.49 5.18
CA VAL A 53 -13.83 18.18 4.41
C VAL A 53 -14.59 19.10 5.36
N ARG A 54 -14.56 20.41 5.09
CA ARG A 54 -15.35 21.38 5.85
C ARG A 54 -16.78 21.42 5.33
N ASN A 55 -17.66 22.03 6.13
CA ASN A 55 -19.06 22.27 5.76
C ASN A 55 -19.91 21.01 5.53
N ILE A 56 -19.48 19.86 6.05
CA ILE A 56 -20.39 18.72 6.25
C ILE A 56 -21.38 19.10 7.36
N PRO A 57 -22.69 18.98 7.15
CA PRO A 57 -23.67 19.31 8.18
C PRO A 57 -23.48 18.47 9.44
N TYR A 58 -23.77 19.06 10.60
CA TYR A 58 -23.59 18.43 11.90
C TYR A 58 -24.42 17.14 11.99
N HIS A 59 -23.83 16.06 12.51
CA HIS A 59 -24.40 14.70 12.57
C HIS A 59 -24.79 14.05 11.22
N GLN A 60 -24.38 14.61 10.09
CA GLN A 60 -24.58 13.95 8.80
C GLN A 60 -23.33 13.20 8.35
N GLU A 61 -23.58 12.17 7.56
CA GLU A 61 -22.58 11.39 6.85
C GLU A 61 -22.87 11.55 5.36
N LEU A 62 -21.84 11.82 4.57
CA LEU A 62 -21.97 11.99 3.12
C LEU A 62 -21.13 10.95 2.41
N LYS A 63 -21.73 10.26 1.44
CA LYS A 63 -20.97 9.47 0.47
C LYS A 63 -20.24 10.41 -0.47
N MET A 64 -18.92 10.32 -0.49
CA MET A 64 -18.06 11.20 -1.28
C MET A 64 -17.08 10.39 -2.11
N VAL A 65 -16.77 10.93 -3.30
CA VAL A 65 -15.72 10.46 -4.18
C VAL A 65 -14.60 11.50 -4.19
N PHE A 66 -13.37 11.09 -3.94
CA PHE A 66 -12.18 11.92 -4.06
C PHE A 66 -11.37 11.47 -5.26
N GLN A 67 -11.23 12.35 -6.25
CA GLN A 67 -10.31 12.11 -7.36
C GLN A 67 -8.94 12.67 -6.99
N ILE A 68 -7.97 11.77 -6.79
CA ILE A 68 -6.61 12.05 -6.39
C ILE A 68 -5.73 12.00 -7.63
N GLN A 69 -4.88 13.01 -7.79
CA GLN A 69 -3.96 13.12 -8.91
C GLN A 69 -2.53 13.27 -8.39
N ILE A 70 -1.65 12.46 -8.95
CA ILE A 70 -0.23 12.44 -8.60
C ILE A 70 0.58 12.74 -9.86
N SER A 71 1.44 13.74 -9.77
CA SER A 71 2.41 14.12 -10.78
C SER A 71 3.82 13.94 -10.26
N ARG A 72 4.79 13.80 -11.17
CA ARG A 72 6.20 13.55 -10.85
C ARG A 72 7.12 14.48 -11.64
N ILE A 73 8.19 14.97 -11.00
CA ILE A 73 9.17 15.94 -11.51
C ILE A 73 8.57 17.34 -11.75
N LYS A 74 7.47 17.42 -12.50
CA LYS A 74 6.71 18.64 -12.76
C LYS A 74 5.21 18.36 -12.68
N THR A 75 4.43 19.37 -12.30
CA THR A 75 2.97 19.24 -12.13
C THR A 75 2.24 18.82 -13.41
N SER A 76 2.79 19.12 -14.59
CA SER A 76 2.23 18.73 -15.89
C SER A 76 2.40 17.25 -16.23
N ASN A 77 3.31 16.53 -15.55
CA ASN A 77 3.59 15.12 -15.81
C ASN A 77 2.81 14.24 -14.81
N VAL A 78 1.56 13.95 -15.15
CA VAL A 78 0.63 13.19 -14.33
C VAL A 78 0.89 11.70 -14.53
N ILE A 79 1.24 11.00 -13.46
CA ILE A 79 1.54 9.56 -13.48
C ILE A 79 0.37 8.70 -12.98
N ARG A 80 -0.54 9.28 -12.20
CA ARG A 80 -1.68 8.56 -11.62
C ARG A 80 -2.88 9.47 -11.43
N VAL A 81 -4.06 8.93 -11.73
CA VAL A 81 -5.36 9.49 -11.36
C VAL A 81 -6.19 8.35 -10.78
N GLU A 82 -6.72 8.54 -9.58
CA GLU A 82 -7.46 7.50 -8.86
C GLU A 82 -8.66 8.08 -8.13
N ASN A 83 -9.75 7.32 -8.07
CA ASN A 83 -10.94 7.69 -7.32
C ASN A 83 -10.99 6.89 -6.01
N TYR A 84 -11.12 7.59 -4.89
CA TYR A 84 -11.31 7.02 -3.57
C TYR A 84 -12.71 7.33 -3.07
N ASN A 85 -13.53 6.29 -2.91
CA ASN A 85 -14.93 6.41 -2.49
C ASN A 85 -15.03 6.06 -1.01
N THR A 86 -15.64 6.94 -0.22
CA THR A 86 -15.82 6.70 1.21
C THR A 86 -16.99 7.48 1.78
N THR A 87 -17.43 7.10 2.97
CA THR A 87 -18.42 7.86 3.74
C THR A 87 -17.71 8.79 4.70
N VAL A 88 -17.99 10.08 4.61
CA VAL A 88 -17.30 11.14 5.37
C VAL A 88 -18.22 11.69 6.44
N LYS A 89 -17.72 11.68 7.68
CA LYS A 89 -18.41 12.22 8.86
C LYS A 89 -17.93 13.64 9.17
N TRP A 90 -18.75 14.39 9.91
CA TRP A 90 -18.38 15.70 10.41
C TRP A 90 -17.03 15.67 11.17
N LYS A 91 -16.09 16.55 10.78
CA LYS A 91 -14.73 16.67 11.34
C LYS A 91 -13.85 15.41 11.25
N GLN A 92 -14.23 14.42 10.45
CA GLN A 92 -13.40 13.25 10.24
C GLN A 92 -12.11 13.63 9.49
N VAL A 93 -10.97 13.10 9.96
CA VAL A 93 -9.72 13.10 9.21
C VAL A 93 -9.69 11.84 8.35
N LEU A 94 -9.55 12.04 7.05
CA LEU A 94 -9.45 10.98 6.06
C LEU A 94 -7.99 10.66 5.80
N HIS A 95 -7.72 9.39 5.52
CA HIS A 95 -6.40 8.86 5.25
C HIS A 95 -6.43 8.06 3.96
N TRP A 96 -5.37 8.21 3.16
CA TRP A 96 -5.14 7.38 1.98
C TRP A 96 -3.64 7.26 1.74
N SER A 97 -3.21 6.18 1.11
CA SER A 97 -1.81 5.90 0.86
C SER A 97 -1.59 5.39 -0.55
N TRP A 98 -0.45 5.77 -1.13
CA TRP A 98 -0.02 5.30 -2.45
C TRP A 98 1.42 4.82 -2.41
N GLU A 99 1.64 3.58 -2.81
CA GLU A 99 2.98 3.04 -3.02
C GLU A 99 3.48 3.47 -4.41
N SER A 100 4.69 4.04 -4.45
CA SER A 100 5.28 4.52 -5.69
C SER A 100 6.13 3.43 -6.34
N ASP A 101 5.89 3.20 -7.63
CA ASP A 101 6.71 2.27 -8.42
C ASP A 101 8.18 2.73 -8.53
N LEU A 102 8.42 4.05 -8.52
CA LEU A 102 9.75 4.65 -8.48
C LEU A 102 10.09 5.04 -7.04
N PRO A 103 11.32 4.81 -6.54
CA PRO A 103 11.66 5.27 -5.21
C PRO A 103 11.44 6.79 -5.04
N LEU A 104 10.86 7.19 -3.93
CA LEU A 104 10.43 8.56 -3.66
C LEU A 104 11.60 9.54 -3.61
N GLU A 105 12.80 9.06 -3.30
CA GLU A 105 14.04 9.85 -3.31
C GLU A 105 14.48 10.26 -4.72
N CYS A 106 14.00 9.57 -5.75
CA CYS A 106 14.44 9.76 -7.14
C CYS A 106 13.79 10.98 -7.80
N ALA A 107 12.64 11.43 -7.31
CA ALA A 107 11.89 12.50 -7.96
C ALA A 107 10.97 13.22 -6.98
N THR A 108 10.82 14.53 -7.18
CA THR A 108 9.76 15.31 -6.54
C THR A 108 8.39 14.82 -7.01
N HIS A 109 7.47 14.65 -6.07
CA HIS A 109 6.08 14.29 -6.33
C HIS A 109 5.16 15.46 -6.00
N PHE A 110 4.08 15.61 -6.77
CA PHE A 110 3.06 16.62 -6.55
C PHE A 110 1.71 15.94 -6.45
N VAL A 111 0.95 16.28 -5.42
CA VAL A 111 -0.37 15.68 -5.19
C VAL A 111 -1.42 16.77 -5.12
N ARG A 112 -2.56 16.54 -5.77
CA ARG A 112 -3.77 17.34 -5.59
C ARG A 112 -4.99 16.45 -5.64
N MET A 113 -6.12 16.97 -5.19
CA MET A 113 -7.38 16.26 -5.25
C MET A 113 -8.55 17.20 -5.49
N LYS A 114 -9.65 16.63 -5.98
CA LYS A 114 -10.98 17.25 -5.98
C LYS A 114 -11.99 16.23 -5.47
N SER A 115 -13.17 16.68 -5.11
CA SER A 115 -14.21 15.85 -4.53
C SER A 115 -15.55 16.00 -5.27
N LEU A 116 -16.40 15.00 -5.06
CA LEU A 116 -17.78 14.94 -5.52
C LEU A 116 -18.61 14.35 -4.38
N VAL A 117 -19.81 14.89 -4.12
CA VAL A 117 -20.79 14.22 -3.26
C VAL A 117 -21.58 13.25 -4.13
N ASP A 118 -21.53 11.96 -3.79
CA ASP A 118 -22.23 10.87 -4.46
C ASP A 118 -23.27 10.27 -3.52
N ASP A 119 -24.19 11.12 -3.07
CA ASP A 119 -25.28 10.76 -2.17
C ASP A 119 -26.62 11.15 -2.78
N ALA A 120 -27.50 10.17 -2.98
CA ALA A 120 -28.83 10.39 -3.55
C ALA A 120 -29.66 11.39 -2.74
N ASN A 121 -29.45 11.46 -1.42
CA ASN A 121 -30.16 12.40 -0.55
C ASN A 121 -29.70 13.85 -0.71
N PHE A 122 -28.55 14.07 -1.36
CA PHE A 122 -27.91 15.37 -1.55
C PHE A 122 -27.54 15.56 -3.03
N SER A 123 -28.49 15.28 -3.92
CA SER A 123 -28.28 15.32 -5.38
C SER A 123 -27.88 16.72 -5.88
N GLU A 124 -28.26 17.78 -5.16
CA GLU A 124 -27.86 19.15 -5.44
C GLU A 124 -26.36 19.41 -5.24
N LEU A 125 -25.65 18.55 -4.50
CA LEU A 125 -24.20 18.59 -4.29
C LEU A 125 -23.40 17.70 -5.25
N ASN A 126 -24.08 17.05 -6.21
CA ASN A 126 -23.47 16.13 -7.18
C ASN A 126 -22.77 16.86 -8.34
N PHE A 127 -21.74 17.63 -8.00
CA PHE A 127 -20.84 18.24 -8.98
C PHE A 127 -19.42 18.33 -8.43
N TRP A 128 -18.44 18.27 -9.32
CA TRP A 128 -17.03 18.27 -8.93
C TRP A 128 -16.62 19.60 -8.29
N SER A 129 -15.86 19.51 -7.20
CA SER A 129 -15.14 20.63 -6.64
C SER A 129 -14.03 21.11 -7.57
N ASN A 130 -13.54 22.32 -7.29
CA ASN A 130 -12.25 22.74 -7.82
C ASN A 130 -11.14 21.83 -7.29
N TRP A 131 -10.05 21.73 -8.04
CA TRP A 131 -8.84 21.09 -7.57
C TRP A 131 -8.24 21.84 -6.40
N SER A 132 -7.75 21.10 -5.40
CA SER A 132 -6.86 21.65 -4.38
C SER A 132 -5.59 22.19 -5.03
N SER A 133 -4.90 23.10 -4.34
CA SER A 133 -3.52 23.45 -4.69
C SER A 133 -2.65 22.20 -4.72
N TRP A 134 -1.66 22.15 -5.61
CA TRP A 134 -0.63 21.13 -5.58
C TRP A 134 0.12 21.15 -4.24
N LYS A 135 0.33 19.97 -3.66
CA LYS A 135 1.22 19.76 -2.53
C LYS A 135 2.46 19.04 -3.03
N GLU A 136 3.59 19.71 -2.89
CA GLU A 136 4.89 19.18 -3.25
C GLU A 136 5.42 18.29 -2.12
N VAL A 137 6.00 17.17 -2.50
CA VAL A 137 6.74 16.27 -1.62
C VAL A 137 8.08 15.98 -2.30
N ASN A 138 9.14 16.49 -1.69
CA ASN A 138 10.50 16.21 -2.10
C ASN A 138 11.23 15.55 -0.92
N VAL A 139 11.67 14.31 -1.12
CA VAL A 139 12.42 13.53 -0.12
C VAL A 139 13.91 13.84 -0.19
N GLN A 140 14.37 14.44 -1.29
CA GLN A 140 15.78 14.66 -1.54
C GLN A 140 16.36 15.73 -0.60
N GLU A 141 17.36 15.36 0.18
CA GLU A 141 18.16 16.32 0.96
C GLU A 141 19.06 17.16 0.02
N SER A 142 19.45 18.35 0.48
CA SER A 142 20.36 19.23 -0.27
C SER A 142 21.69 18.51 -0.54
N LEU A 143 21.94 18.16 -1.80
CA LEU A 143 23.15 17.46 -2.19
C LEU A 143 24.30 18.42 -2.48
N GLU A 144 25.49 18.03 -2.02
CA GLU A 144 26.75 18.56 -2.49
C GLU A 144 26.94 18.30 -3.99
N GLN A 145 27.74 19.14 -4.64
CA GLN A 145 28.16 18.94 -6.01
C GLN A 145 28.86 17.57 -6.13
N ASP A 146 28.72 16.89 -7.27
CA ASP A 146 29.46 15.66 -7.58
C ASP A 146 29.17 14.42 -6.71
N THR A 147 27.94 14.26 -6.19
CA THR A 147 27.56 13.01 -5.50
C THR A 147 26.67 12.12 -6.38
N LEU A 148 27.04 10.86 -6.54
CA LEU A 148 26.21 9.81 -7.15
C LEU A 148 25.41 9.06 -6.09
N LEU A 149 24.08 9.06 -6.23
CA LEU A 149 23.15 8.35 -5.35
C LEU A 149 22.40 7.25 -6.09
N MET A 150 22.01 6.23 -5.34
CA MET A 150 21.22 5.10 -5.85
C MET A 150 20.18 4.69 -4.82
N PHE A 151 18.97 4.40 -5.30
CA PHE A 151 17.82 4.01 -4.48
C PHE A 151 17.01 2.90 -5.19
N PRO A 152 16.29 2.05 -4.45
CA PRO A 152 16.25 1.98 -2.99
C PRO A 152 17.45 1.20 -2.42
N LYS A 153 17.88 1.52 -1.20
CA LYS A 153 18.98 0.80 -0.53
C LYS A 153 18.44 -0.46 0.14
N ASP A 154 19.17 -1.56 0.02
CA ASP A 154 18.91 -2.83 0.70
C ASP A 154 17.47 -3.32 0.53
N LYS A 155 16.85 -3.11 -0.63
CA LYS A 155 15.44 -3.50 -0.86
C LYS A 155 15.30 -5.02 -0.80
N LEU A 156 14.24 -5.48 -0.11
CA LEU A 156 13.86 -6.89 -0.03
C LEU A 156 12.64 -7.13 -0.90
N VAL A 157 12.71 -8.12 -1.79
CA VAL A 157 11.59 -8.54 -2.67
C VAL A 157 11.50 -10.05 -2.78
N GLU A 158 10.34 -10.55 -3.19
CA GLU A 158 10.15 -11.96 -3.53
C GLU A 158 10.72 -12.24 -4.92
N GLU A 159 11.30 -13.42 -5.12
CA GLU A 159 11.73 -13.93 -6.42
C GLU A 159 10.59 -13.83 -7.45
N GLY A 160 10.92 -13.29 -8.63
CA GLY A 160 9.97 -13.01 -9.69
C GLY A 160 9.30 -11.64 -9.64
N SER A 161 9.59 -10.81 -8.63
CA SER A 161 9.08 -9.43 -8.57
C SER A 161 9.72 -8.53 -9.63
N ASN A 162 9.03 -7.43 -9.96
CA ASN A 162 9.61 -6.32 -10.71
C ASN A 162 10.15 -5.26 -9.74
N VAL A 163 11.30 -4.69 -10.05
CA VAL A 163 11.99 -3.72 -9.20
C VAL A 163 12.47 -2.55 -10.04
N THR A 164 12.04 -1.35 -9.67
CA THR A 164 12.64 -0.12 -10.20
C THR A 164 13.70 0.40 -9.24
N ILE A 165 14.86 0.71 -9.81
CA ILE A 165 15.98 1.38 -9.15
C ILE A 165 16.20 2.71 -9.85
N CYS A 166 16.70 3.72 -9.15
CA CYS A 166 17.17 4.92 -9.80
C CYS A 166 18.61 5.24 -9.39
N TYR A 167 19.26 6.03 -10.25
CA TYR A 167 20.39 6.83 -9.82
C TYR A 167 20.07 8.31 -9.96
N ILE A 168 20.75 9.10 -9.16
CA ILE A 168 20.76 10.56 -9.24
C ILE A 168 22.21 11.03 -9.39
N SER A 169 22.48 11.82 -10.43
CA SER A 169 23.79 12.41 -10.71
C SER A 169 23.61 13.89 -11.06
N ARG A 170 24.31 14.78 -10.35
CA ARG A 170 24.38 16.21 -10.70
C ARG A 170 25.43 16.51 -11.78
N ASN A 171 26.21 15.50 -12.20
CA ASN A 171 27.10 15.63 -13.34
C ASN A 171 26.32 15.39 -14.64
N THR A 172 26.40 16.33 -15.58
CA THR A 172 25.68 16.33 -16.87
C THR A 172 26.29 15.38 -17.91
N GLN A 173 27.43 14.75 -17.59
CA GLN A 173 28.02 13.70 -18.42
C GLN A 173 27.30 12.36 -18.20
N ASN A 174 26.33 12.08 -19.07
CA ASN A 174 25.44 10.91 -19.10
C ASN A 174 26.13 9.56 -19.39
N ASN A 175 27.45 9.45 -19.22
CA ASN A 175 28.19 8.20 -19.45
C ASN A 175 28.21 7.35 -18.17
N ILE A 176 27.05 7.12 -17.56
CA ILE A 176 26.91 6.23 -16.40
C ILE A 176 26.58 4.84 -16.92
N SER A 177 27.42 3.88 -16.58
CA SER A 177 27.19 2.47 -16.87
C SER A 177 26.77 1.77 -15.59
N CYS A 178 25.64 1.06 -15.64
CA CYS A 178 25.15 0.28 -14.51
C CYS A 178 25.14 -1.20 -14.89
N ARG A 179 25.43 -2.05 -13.91
CA ARG A 179 25.44 -3.50 -14.06
C ARG A 179 24.83 -4.20 -12.85
N LEU A 180 24.15 -5.30 -13.12
CA LEU A 180 23.71 -6.28 -12.15
C LEU A 180 24.59 -7.52 -12.35
N GLU A 181 25.44 -7.82 -11.37
CA GLU A 181 26.55 -8.76 -11.55
C GLU A 181 27.44 -8.34 -12.74
N GLU A 182 27.59 -9.20 -13.75
CA GLU A 182 28.36 -8.91 -14.97
C GLU A 182 27.48 -8.39 -16.12
N ASN A 183 26.15 -8.35 -15.94
CA ASN A 183 25.23 -7.95 -16.99
C ASN A 183 24.98 -6.44 -16.92
N GLN A 184 25.25 -5.75 -18.04
CA GLN A 184 24.89 -4.35 -18.17
C GLN A 184 23.37 -4.17 -18.15
N ILE A 185 22.90 -3.18 -17.40
CA ILE A 185 21.48 -2.83 -17.33
C ILE A 185 21.26 -1.47 -17.99
N HIS A 186 20.20 -1.38 -18.79
CA HIS A 186 19.83 -0.15 -19.48
C HIS A 186 18.78 0.60 -18.67
N GLY A 187 18.99 1.91 -18.55
CA GLY A 187 18.09 2.81 -17.83
C GLY A 187 17.42 3.80 -18.77
N GLU A 188 16.28 4.32 -18.32
CA GLU A 188 15.54 5.41 -18.93
C GLU A 188 15.87 6.72 -18.21
N GLN A 189 16.13 7.79 -18.96
CA GLN A 189 16.32 9.11 -18.38
C GLN A 189 14.96 9.73 -18.03
N LEU A 190 14.73 10.01 -16.73
CA LEU A 190 13.49 10.63 -16.26
C LEU A 190 13.59 12.17 -16.22
N ASP A 191 14.77 12.68 -15.88
CA ASP A 191 15.12 14.10 -15.77
C ASP A 191 16.62 14.27 -16.09
N PRO A 192 17.17 15.48 -16.37
CA PRO A 192 18.60 15.64 -16.67
C PRO A 192 19.55 15.01 -15.65
N HIS A 193 19.12 14.85 -14.40
CA HIS A 193 19.93 14.31 -13.31
C HIS A 193 19.49 12.93 -12.82
N VAL A 194 18.42 12.35 -13.37
CA VAL A 194 17.78 11.14 -12.82
C VAL A 194 17.55 10.11 -13.92
N PHE A 195 18.01 8.89 -13.66
CA PHE A 195 17.74 7.74 -14.50
C PHE A 195 17.12 6.62 -13.68
N ALA A 196 16.21 5.87 -14.29
CA ALA A 196 15.55 4.73 -13.70
C ALA A 196 15.85 3.44 -14.48
N PHE A 197 15.96 2.33 -13.76
CA PHE A 197 16.22 0.99 -14.27
C PHE A 197 15.10 0.09 -13.81
N ASN A 198 14.42 -0.55 -14.76
CA ASN A 198 13.36 -1.49 -14.48
C ASN A 198 13.93 -2.91 -14.62
N LEU A 199 14.07 -3.60 -13.49
CA LEU A 199 14.46 -5.00 -13.44
C LEU A 199 13.19 -5.84 -13.32
N ASN A 200 12.91 -6.66 -14.33
CA ASN A 200 11.72 -7.50 -14.35
C ASN A 200 12.05 -8.94 -13.94
N ASN A 201 11.12 -9.59 -13.23
CA ASN A 201 11.24 -11.00 -12.85
C ASN A 201 12.59 -11.32 -12.18
N VAL A 202 12.95 -10.58 -11.12
CA VAL A 202 14.27 -10.72 -10.49
C VAL A 202 14.46 -12.10 -9.87
N SER A 203 15.59 -12.74 -10.15
CA SER A 203 15.89 -14.09 -9.66
C SER A 203 16.60 -14.08 -8.31
N PHE A 204 16.39 -15.15 -7.54
CA PHE A 204 17.25 -15.41 -6.39
C PHE A 204 18.63 -15.86 -6.89
N ILE A 205 19.67 -15.11 -6.53
CA ILE A 205 21.05 -15.43 -6.89
C ILE A 205 21.82 -15.96 -5.66
N ARG A 206 21.75 -15.25 -4.52
CA ARG A 206 22.48 -15.59 -3.29
C ARG A 206 21.85 -15.00 -2.03
N LYS A 207 22.09 -15.66 -0.90
CA LYS A 207 21.56 -15.25 0.43
C LYS A 207 22.03 -13.89 0.90
N HIS A 208 23.22 -13.44 0.49
CA HIS A 208 23.82 -12.17 0.90
C HIS A 208 23.38 -10.96 0.06
N GLY A 209 22.43 -11.16 -0.86
CA GLY A 209 21.97 -10.14 -1.79
C GLY A 209 22.89 -9.96 -3.00
N THR A 210 22.37 -9.26 -4.00
CA THR A 210 23.06 -8.99 -5.27
C THR A 210 23.33 -7.51 -5.40
N THR A 211 24.59 -7.15 -5.62
CA THR A 211 24.98 -5.75 -5.81
C THR A 211 24.63 -5.27 -7.21
N ILE A 212 23.89 -4.18 -7.29
CA ILE A 212 23.78 -3.37 -8.50
C ILE A 212 24.79 -2.25 -8.37
N PHE A 213 25.60 -2.07 -9.41
CA PHE A 213 26.72 -1.16 -9.38
C PHE A 213 26.67 -0.21 -10.56
N CYS A 214 26.83 1.09 -10.31
CA CYS A 214 26.91 2.13 -11.32
C CYS A 214 28.25 2.86 -11.24
N GLU A 215 28.85 3.12 -12.40
CA GLU A 215 30.10 3.85 -12.56
C GLU A 215 29.92 4.99 -13.56
N GLY A 216 30.37 6.18 -13.17
CA GLY A 216 30.31 7.40 -13.98
C GLY A 216 31.57 8.26 -13.87
N PRO A 217 31.81 9.19 -14.81
CA PRO A 217 32.95 10.10 -14.77
C PRO A 217 32.88 11.08 -13.59
N PRO A 218 34.00 11.46 -12.95
CA PRO A 218 35.39 11.03 -13.21
C PRO A 218 35.83 9.85 -12.30
N LYS A 219 35.17 8.68 -12.42
CA LYS A 219 35.36 7.45 -11.61
C LYS A 219 34.55 7.39 -10.31
N GLN A 220 33.38 8.02 -10.28
CA GLN A 220 32.44 7.81 -9.18
C GLN A 220 31.80 6.44 -9.29
N LYS A 221 31.79 5.74 -8.17
CA LYS A 221 31.32 4.37 -8.05
C LYS A 221 30.31 4.29 -6.93
N LYS A 222 29.10 3.82 -7.22
CA LYS A 222 28.10 3.56 -6.20
C LYS A 222 27.46 2.21 -6.45
N GLY A 223 27.13 1.53 -5.36
CA GLY A 223 26.34 0.32 -5.43
C GLY A 223 25.29 0.28 -4.34
N ILE A 224 24.25 -0.50 -4.61
CA ILE A 224 23.20 -0.88 -3.67
C ILE A 224 23.06 -2.39 -3.70
N VAL A 225 22.56 -2.97 -2.61
CA VAL A 225 22.27 -4.39 -2.54
C VAL A 225 20.77 -4.60 -2.73
N LEU A 226 20.41 -5.50 -3.66
CA LEU A 226 19.06 -6.03 -3.80
C LEU A 226 18.99 -7.41 -3.14
N PHE A 227 18.09 -7.55 -2.17
CA PHE A 227 17.81 -8.83 -1.52
C PHE A 227 16.59 -9.46 -2.16
N VAL A 228 16.79 -10.61 -2.79
CA VAL A 228 15.70 -11.41 -3.36
C VAL A 228 15.51 -12.63 -2.46
N SER A 229 14.31 -12.80 -1.92
CA SER A 229 13.91 -13.99 -1.16
C SER A 229 13.34 -15.04 -2.11
N LYS A 230 13.58 -16.32 -1.84
CA LYS A 230 12.78 -17.38 -2.45
C LYS A 230 11.30 -17.20 -2.08
N VAL A 231 10.41 -17.67 -2.96
CA VAL A 231 8.96 -17.68 -2.73
C VAL A 231 8.67 -18.55 -1.51
N LEU A 232 7.83 -18.07 -0.60
CA LEU A 232 7.42 -18.85 0.56
C LEU A 232 6.49 -19.99 0.10
N ASP A 233 6.96 -21.22 0.27
CA ASP A 233 6.19 -22.41 0.01
C ASP A 233 5.03 -22.53 1.00
N GLU A 234 3.91 -23.05 0.51
CA GLU A 234 2.85 -23.53 1.39
C GLU A 234 3.31 -24.83 2.08
N PRO A 235 3.14 -24.98 3.41
CA PRO A 235 3.57 -26.19 4.11
C PRO A 235 2.92 -27.44 3.51
N LYS A 236 3.73 -28.45 3.18
CA LYS A 236 3.23 -29.70 2.58
C LYS A 236 3.17 -30.81 3.62
N ASP A 237 2.39 -31.85 3.32
CA ASP A 237 2.27 -33.04 4.16
C ASP A 237 1.94 -32.74 5.63
N PHE A 238 1.16 -31.68 5.86
CA PHE A 238 0.75 -31.27 7.19
C PHE A 238 -0.17 -32.32 7.82
N SER A 239 0.28 -32.87 8.94
CA SER A 239 -0.40 -33.93 9.67
C SER A 239 -0.14 -33.81 11.17
N CYS A 240 -1.04 -34.34 11.98
CA CYS A 240 -0.84 -34.46 13.42
C CYS A 240 -1.06 -35.92 13.84
N GLU A 241 -0.30 -36.37 14.84
CA GLU A 241 -0.48 -37.67 15.47
C GLU A 241 -0.39 -37.55 16.99
N THR A 242 -0.97 -38.49 17.71
CA THR A 242 -0.78 -38.63 19.16
C THR A 242 -0.53 -40.08 19.52
N ARG A 243 0.33 -40.32 20.52
CA ARG A 243 0.60 -41.65 21.06
C ARG A 243 0.03 -41.85 22.45
N ASP A 244 -0.15 -40.77 23.19
CA ASP A 244 -0.48 -40.77 24.61
C ASP A 244 -1.81 -40.07 24.94
N PHE A 245 -2.49 -39.52 23.92
CA PHE A 245 -3.71 -38.71 24.07
C PHE A 245 -3.54 -37.50 25.00
N LYS A 246 -2.30 -37.06 25.22
CA LYS A 246 -1.98 -35.85 25.99
C LYS A 246 -1.36 -34.78 25.10
N ILE A 247 -0.55 -35.20 24.13
CA ILE A 247 0.15 -34.29 23.22
C ILE A 247 -0.12 -34.70 21.79
N LEU A 248 -0.54 -33.73 20.98
CA LEU A 248 -0.59 -33.85 19.52
C LEU A 248 0.74 -33.36 18.96
N SER A 249 1.43 -34.21 18.22
CA SER A 249 2.63 -33.83 17.49
C SER A 249 2.28 -33.59 16.04
N CYS A 250 2.31 -32.32 15.65
CA CYS A 250 2.01 -31.89 14.30
C CYS A 250 3.31 -31.69 13.51
N THR A 251 3.38 -32.24 12.31
CA THR A 251 4.56 -32.20 11.43
C THR A 251 4.17 -31.78 10.02
N TRP A 252 5.12 -31.19 9.31
CA TRP A 252 4.95 -30.75 7.92
C TRP A 252 6.32 -30.65 7.23
N ASP A 253 6.32 -30.64 5.90
CA ASP A 253 7.48 -30.25 5.10
C ASP A 253 7.52 -28.71 4.99
N PRO A 254 8.57 -28.05 5.52
CA PRO A 254 8.73 -26.60 5.47
C PRO A 254 9.07 -26.05 4.07
N GLY A 255 9.41 -26.91 3.11
CA GLY A 255 9.90 -26.49 1.80
C GLY A 255 11.24 -25.76 1.90
N MET A 256 11.49 -24.83 0.98
CA MET A 256 12.75 -24.08 0.97
C MET A 256 12.82 -23.01 2.07
N ASP A 257 13.97 -22.92 2.74
CA ASP A 257 14.22 -21.86 3.72
C ASP A 257 14.40 -20.51 3.02
N THR A 258 13.59 -19.53 3.41
CA THR A 258 13.58 -18.18 2.86
C THR A 258 14.53 -17.21 3.57
N ALA A 259 15.34 -17.69 4.52
CA ALA A 259 16.31 -16.86 5.25
C ALA A 259 17.35 -16.21 4.34
N LEU A 260 17.64 -14.93 4.62
CA LEU A 260 18.67 -14.14 3.96
C LEU A 260 19.72 -13.67 4.97
N GLY A 261 20.93 -13.40 4.46
CA GLY A 261 22.07 -12.94 5.27
C GLY A 261 21.86 -11.55 5.86
N PHE A 262 22.79 -11.14 6.73
CA PHE A 262 22.81 -9.82 7.37
C PHE A 262 21.50 -9.47 8.13
N SER A 263 20.83 -10.49 8.67
CA SER A 263 19.54 -10.36 9.36
C SER A 263 18.45 -9.67 8.52
N LYS A 264 18.60 -9.67 7.18
CA LYS A 264 17.65 -9.00 6.29
C LYS A 264 16.28 -9.68 6.32
N GLN A 265 16.27 -11.00 6.39
CA GLN A 265 15.06 -11.79 6.61
C GLN A 265 15.44 -13.06 7.41
N PRO A 266 14.84 -13.31 8.58
CA PRO A 266 15.03 -14.56 9.30
C PRO A 266 14.39 -15.73 8.54
N SER A 267 14.64 -16.96 8.96
CA SER A 267 13.85 -18.10 8.49
C SER A 267 12.37 -17.89 8.75
N GLN A 268 11.52 -18.44 7.88
CA GLN A 268 10.07 -18.36 8.06
C GLN A 268 9.64 -18.94 9.41
N SER A 269 8.64 -18.29 9.99
CA SER A 269 8.01 -18.68 11.25
C SER A 269 6.77 -19.51 10.98
N TYR A 270 6.42 -20.39 11.92
CA TYR A 270 5.26 -21.27 11.84
C TYR A 270 4.38 -21.05 13.06
N THR A 271 3.09 -20.79 12.84
CA THR A 271 2.09 -20.63 13.90
C THR A 271 0.99 -21.65 13.70
N LEU A 272 0.71 -22.45 14.72
CA LEU A 272 -0.40 -23.38 14.75
C LEU A 272 -1.60 -22.71 15.44
N PHE A 273 -2.74 -22.71 14.79
CA PHE A 273 -4.01 -22.15 15.30
C PHE A 273 -5.06 -23.25 15.36
N GLU A 274 -5.78 -23.34 16.48
CA GLU A 274 -6.88 -24.29 16.66
C GLU A 274 -8.20 -23.51 16.70
N SER A 275 -9.11 -23.83 15.78
CA SER A 275 -10.25 -22.96 15.51
C SER A 275 -11.37 -23.00 16.55
N PHE A 276 -11.55 -24.13 17.26
CA PHE A 276 -12.64 -24.27 18.23
C PHE A 276 -12.33 -23.56 19.54
N SER A 277 -11.11 -23.72 20.04
CA SER A 277 -10.57 -23.02 21.21
C SER A 277 -10.18 -21.58 20.91
N GLY A 278 -9.85 -21.27 19.64
CA GLY A 278 -9.31 -19.97 19.25
C GLY A 278 -7.86 -19.75 19.71
N GLU A 279 -7.20 -20.79 20.23
CA GLU A 279 -5.83 -20.69 20.70
C GLU A 279 -4.82 -20.69 19.54
N LYS A 280 -3.69 -20.02 19.76
CA LYS A 280 -2.59 -19.95 18.80
C LYS A 280 -1.26 -20.24 19.50
N LYS A 281 -0.39 -20.98 18.83
CA LYS A 281 0.94 -21.36 19.31
C LYS A 281 2.00 -21.07 18.25
N LEU A 282 3.01 -20.28 18.61
CA LEU A 282 4.20 -20.13 17.79
C LEU A 282 5.07 -21.39 17.94
N CYS A 283 5.40 -22.02 16.82
CA CYS A 283 6.19 -23.24 16.80
C CYS A 283 7.69 -22.92 16.88
N THR A 284 8.39 -23.65 17.75
CA THR A 284 9.83 -23.48 17.99
C THR A 284 10.67 -24.15 16.91
N HIS A 285 10.18 -25.26 16.35
CA HIS A 285 10.85 -26.03 15.30
C HIS A 285 10.27 -25.68 13.92
N LYS A 286 11.09 -25.85 12.88
CA LYS A 286 10.73 -25.50 11.49
C LYS A 286 9.73 -26.46 10.85
N ASN A 287 9.62 -27.68 11.35
CA ASN A 287 8.84 -28.77 10.73
C ASN A 287 7.99 -29.55 11.75
N ARG A 288 7.92 -29.07 12.99
CA ARG A 288 7.20 -29.74 14.07
C ARG A 288 6.66 -28.74 15.09
N CYS A 289 5.46 -29.02 15.57
CA CYS A 289 4.81 -28.28 16.65
C CYS A 289 4.05 -29.26 17.53
N ASP A 290 4.34 -29.27 18.82
CA ASP A 290 3.58 -30.06 19.77
C ASP A 290 2.44 -29.21 20.32
N TRP A 291 1.24 -29.77 20.46
CA TRP A 291 0.04 -29.13 20.97
C TRP A 291 -0.49 -29.92 22.18
N GLN A 292 -0.81 -29.21 23.26
CA GLN A 292 -1.32 -29.85 24.46
C GLN A 292 -2.82 -30.06 24.29
N ILE A 293 -3.27 -31.31 24.41
CA ILE A 293 -4.70 -31.65 24.41
C ILE A 293 -5.31 -31.06 25.69
N THR A 294 -6.31 -30.20 25.53
CA THR A 294 -7.12 -29.72 26.65
C THR A 294 -8.00 -30.86 27.14
N GLN A 295 -8.15 -30.96 28.46
CA GLN A 295 -8.78 -32.11 29.12
C GLN A 295 -10.31 -32.17 28.93
N ASP A 296 -10.87 -31.13 28.32
CA ASP A 296 -12.25 -31.09 27.88
C ASP A 296 -12.42 -32.07 26.71
N SER A 297 -13.55 -32.77 26.65
CA SER A 297 -13.84 -33.92 25.76
C SER A 297 -13.92 -33.57 24.26
N GLN A 298 -12.91 -32.88 23.73
CA GLN A 298 -12.83 -32.44 22.36
C GLN A 298 -12.32 -33.59 21.49
N GLU A 299 -13.23 -34.25 20.77
CA GLU A 299 -12.91 -35.36 19.86
C GLU A 299 -12.15 -34.88 18.61
N PHE A 300 -12.46 -33.67 18.13
CA PHE A 300 -11.93 -33.11 16.90
C PHE A 300 -11.13 -31.83 17.13
N TYR A 301 -10.00 -31.72 16.45
CA TYR A 301 -9.15 -30.53 16.40
C TYR A 301 -9.11 -30.00 14.99
N ASN A 302 -9.46 -28.74 14.80
CA ASN A 302 -9.38 -28.10 13.49
C ASN A 302 -8.20 -27.14 13.51
N PHE A 303 -7.07 -27.64 13.00
CA PHE A 303 -5.81 -26.92 13.00
C PHE A 303 -5.60 -26.19 11.69
N THR A 304 -5.11 -24.97 11.79
CA THR A 304 -4.52 -24.21 10.69
C THR A 304 -3.07 -23.93 11.01
N LEU A 305 -2.16 -24.42 10.18
CA LEU A 305 -0.74 -24.10 10.23
C LEU A 305 -0.45 -22.93 9.28
N THR A 306 0.01 -21.81 9.82
CA THR A 306 0.41 -20.64 9.05
C THR A 306 1.94 -20.52 9.02
N ALA A 307 2.52 -20.59 7.81
CA ALA A 307 3.90 -20.20 7.55
C ALA A 307 3.97 -18.72 7.17
N ALA A 308 4.94 -17.98 7.70
CA ALA A 308 5.08 -16.55 7.46
C ALA A 308 6.55 -16.10 7.41
N ASN A 309 6.87 -15.25 6.44
CA ASN A 309 8.08 -14.43 6.42
C ASN A 309 7.69 -12.93 6.29
N TYR A 310 8.65 -12.05 6.00
CA TYR A 310 8.38 -10.61 5.88
C TYR A 310 7.56 -10.23 4.64
N LEU A 311 7.49 -11.12 3.64
CA LEU A 311 6.89 -10.84 2.34
C LEU A 311 5.52 -11.50 2.17
N ARG A 312 5.29 -12.68 2.77
CA ARG A 312 4.08 -13.46 2.52
C ARG A 312 3.70 -14.35 3.71
N LYS A 313 2.43 -14.76 3.71
CA LYS A 313 1.89 -15.82 4.57
C LYS A 313 1.23 -16.89 3.70
N ARG A 314 1.39 -18.15 4.08
CA ARG A 314 0.73 -19.32 3.50
C ARG A 314 0.13 -20.16 4.61
N SER A 315 -0.94 -20.89 4.34
CA SER A 315 -1.58 -21.68 5.38
C SER A 315 -2.21 -22.93 4.82
N VAL A 316 -2.17 -23.99 5.62
CA VAL A 316 -2.85 -25.25 5.37
C VAL A 316 -3.63 -25.63 6.61
N ASN A 317 -4.73 -26.34 6.43
CA ASN A 317 -5.58 -26.76 7.52
C ASN A 317 -5.87 -28.26 7.45
N ILE A 318 -6.10 -28.84 8.62
CA ILE A 318 -6.58 -30.21 8.76
C ILE A 318 -7.63 -30.27 9.86
N LEU A 319 -8.58 -31.18 9.68
CA LEU A 319 -9.45 -31.64 10.75
C LEU A 319 -8.89 -32.97 11.25
N PHE A 320 -8.43 -33.00 12.50
CA PHE A 320 -7.86 -34.16 13.14
C PHE A 320 -8.85 -34.76 14.13
N ASP A 321 -9.07 -36.07 14.06
CA ASP A 321 -9.91 -36.84 14.97
C ASP A 321 -9.02 -37.63 15.94
N LEU A 322 -9.16 -37.36 17.24
CA LEU A 322 -8.40 -38.08 18.27
C LEU A 322 -8.67 -39.58 18.27
N THR A 323 -9.88 -40.00 17.90
CA THR A 323 -10.32 -41.40 17.98
C THR A 323 -9.86 -42.25 16.80
N HIS A 324 -9.37 -41.63 15.72
CA HIS A 324 -8.98 -42.33 14.51
C HIS A 324 -7.59 -42.95 14.65
N ARG A 325 -7.55 -44.24 15.04
CA ARG A 325 -6.33 -45.06 14.99
C ARG A 325 -5.93 -45.31 13.53
N GLY A 326 -4.94 -44.54 13.06
CA GLY A 326 -3.99 -44.95 12.02
C GLY A 326 -4.57 -45.60 10.76
N GLU A 327 -5.42 -44.90 10.02
CA GLU A 327 -5.62 -45.17 8.59
C GLU A 327 -5.71 -43.82 7.85
N THR A 328 -4.84 -43.67 6.86
CA THR A 328 -4.65 -42.49 6.02
C THR A 328 -5.90 -42.18 5.20
N GLY A 329 -6.63 -41.12 5.57
CA GLY A 329 -7.70 -40.54 4.77
C GLY A 329 -7.41 -39.08 4.46
N VAL A 330 -6.74 -38.82 3.33
CA VAL A 330 -6.57 -37.46 2.81
C VAL A 330 -7.93 -36.98 2.31
N VAL A 331 -8.54 -36.00 2.98
CA VAL A 331 -9.64 -35.21 2.42
C VAL A 331 -9.07 -33.86 2.03
N ALA A 332 -8.66 -33.74 0.76
CA ALA A 332 -8.30 -32.47 0.16
C ALA A 332 -9.59 -31.69 -0.12
N ALA A 333 -9.91 -30.71 0.73
CA ALA A 333 -10.93 -29.71 0.45
C ALA A 333 -10.28 -28.56 -0.33
N HIS A 334 -10.38 -28.62 -1.66
CA HIS A 334 -10.18 -27.45 -2.51
C HIS A 334 -11.35 -26.48 -2.27
N ILE A 335 -11.07 -25.29 -1.72
CA ILE A 335 -11.96 -24.14 -1.86
C ILE A 335 -11.17 -23.06 -2.57
N GLY A 336 -11.52 -22.85 -3.84
CA GLY A 336 -11.07 -21.72 -4.61
C GLY A 336 -11.77 -20.44 -4.15
N HIS A 337 -11.01 -19.36 -4.13
CA HIS A 337 -11.31 -18.17 -4.92
C HIS A 337 -10.04 -17.40 -5.25
#